data_AF-A0A955LNH8-F1
#
_entry.id   AF-A0A955LNH8-F1
#
_cell.length_a   1.000
_cell.length_b   1.000
_cell.length_c   1.000
_cell.angle_alpha   90.00
_cell.angle_beta   90.00
_cell.angle_gamma   90.00
#
_symmetry.space_group_name_H-M   'P 1'
#
loop_
_entity.id
_entity.type
_entity.pdbx_description
1 polymer ?
#
loop_
_entity_poly.entity_id
_entity_poly.type
_entity_poly.pdbx_seq_one_letter_code
_entity_poly.pdbx_strand_id
1 'polypeptide(L)'
;MPKTRLAGVKILCILVLLSSFLHIHSLLEDTPWYFENYAYLPAWLTVIRYCFSWFQRILGVTAAVLTLMYRELGRKLLLIIGIFTITTVYWKHPFEAVKIHAEGLQASFPEPAQQFSLDSIAATATVLLILIDVTFQGIVIYYFTRKRVKEAFANS
;
A
#
# COMPACT_ATOMS: atom_id res chain seq x y z
N MET A 1 24.69 -8.52 18.06
CA MET A 1 24.48 -8.28 16.61
C MET A 1 24.96 -6.87 16.25
N PRO A 2 25.62 -6.64 15.10
CA PRO A 2 26.07 -5.31 14.74
C PRO A 2 24.88 -4.36 14.50
N LYS A 3 24.91 -3.20 15.16
CA LYS A 3 23.83 -2.19 15.23
C LYS A 3 23.34 -1.72 13.86
N THR A 4 24.20 -1.70 12.85
CA THR A 4 23.88 -1.30 11.47
C THR A 4 22.86 -2.21 10.78
N ARG A 5 22.71 -3.47 11.22
CA ARG A 5 21.84 -4.44 10.54
C ARG A 5 20.37 -4.37 10.95
N LEU A 6 20.08 -3.78 12.11
CA LEU A 6 18.71 -3.48 12.55
C LEU A 6 18.17 -2.18 11.96
N ALA A 7 19.05 -1.36 11.34
CA ALA A 7 18.63 -0.13 10.67
C ALA A 7 17.63 -0.40 9.54
N GLY A 8 17.83 -1.48 8.77
CA GLY A 8 16.90 -1.86 7.69
C GLY A 8 15.51 -2.23 8.20
N VAL A 9 15.41 -2.95 9.32
CA VAL A 9 14.12 -3.24 9.98
C VAL A 9 13.42 -1.93 10.34
N LYS A 10 14.14 -0.99 10.97
CA LYS A 10 13.58 0.32 11.35
C LYS A 10 13.11 1.11 10.14
N ILE A 11 13.94 1.23 9.11
CA ILE A 11 13.61 1.98 7.88
C ILE A 11 12.36 1.40 7.23
N LEU A 12 12.30 0.08 7.00
CA LEU A 12 11.15 -0.55 6.38
C LEU A 12 9.88 -0.39 7.22
N CYS A 13 9.96 -0.54 8.55
CA CYS A 13 8.80 -0.34 9.42
C CYS A 13 8.34 1.12 9.43
N ILE A 14 9.26 2.09 9.43
CA ILE A 14 8.92 3.52 9.33
C ILE A 14 8.22 3.80 8.00
N LEU A 15 8.70 3.24 6.88
CA LEU A 15 8.05 3.40 5.57
C LEU A 15 6.64 2.80 5.56
N VAL A 16 6.45 1.62 6.17
CA VAL A 16 5.11 1.00 6.31
C VAL A 16 4.20 1.86 7.18
N LEU A 17 4.69 2.41 8.29
CA LEU A 17 3.93 3.31 9.16
C LEU A 17 3.53 4.58 8.43
N LEU A 18 4.47 5.28 7.80
CA LEU A 18 4.21 6.51 7.04
C LEU A 18 3.18 6.26 5.93
N SER A 19 3.38 5.21 5.13
CA SER A 19 2.41 4.83 4.09
C SER A 19 1.03 4.53 4.67
N SER A 20 0.96 3.84 5.82
CA SER A 20 -0.32 3.51 6.45
C SER A 20 -1.02 4.74 6.99
N PHE A 21 -0.29 5.67 7.64
CA PHE A 21 -0.86 6.91 8.14
C PHE A 21 -1.32 7.85 7.03
N LEU A 22 -0.56 7.99 5.94
CA LEU A 22 -0.98 8.77 4.77
C LEU A 22 -2.28 8.22 4.16
N HIS A 23 -2.39 6.89 4.07
CA HIS A 23 -3.63 6.28 3.59
C HIS A 23 -4.79 6.40 4.57
N ILE A 24 -4.55 6.28 5.88
CA ILE A 24 -5.58 6.52 6.91
C ILE A 24 -6.09 7.96 6.80
N HIS A 25 -5.18 8.92 6.65
CA HIS A 25 -5.52 10.33 6.47
C HIS A 25 -6.41 10.54 5.24
N SER A 26 -6.01 10.03 4.07
CA SER A 26 -6.83 10.12 2.85
C SER A 26 -8.18 9.39 3.00
N LEU A 27 -8.23 8.23 3.67
CA LEU A 27 -9.50 7.55 3.96
C LEU A 27 -10.42 8.34 4.89
N LEU A 28 -9.89 9.24 5.73
CA LEU A 28 -10.66 10.08 6.63
C LEU A 28 -11.13 11.36 5.91
N GLU A 29 -10.23 12.09 5.27
CA GLU A 29 -10.55 13.36 4.60
C GLU A 29 -11.38 13.14 3.33
N ASP A 30 -11.03 12.15 2.53
CA ASP A 30 -11.57 11.95 1.19
C ASP A 30 -12.61 10.84 1.15
N THR A 31 -13.37 10.62 2.24
CA THR A 31 -14.37 9.55 2.28
C THR A 31 -15.38 9.66 1.13
N PRO A 32 -16.03 10.82 0.86
CA PRO A 32 -16.97 10.94 -0.26
C PRO A 32 -16.30 10.64 -1.60
N TRP A 33 -15.10 11.19 -1.81
CA TRP A 33 -14.30 10.99 -3.01
C TRP A 33 -13.91 9.52 -3.22
N TYR A 34 -13.64 8.77 -2.14
CA TYR A 34 -13.45 7.31 -2.22
C TYR A 34 -14.67 6.63 -2.84
N PHE A 35 -15.87 6.90 -2.34
CA PHE A 35 -17.08 6.27 -2.85
C PHE A 35 -17.39 6.69 -4.30
N GLU A 36 -17.09 7.93 -4.68
CA GLU A 36 -17.22 8.41 -6.06
C GLU A 36 -16.29 7.65 -7.02
N ASN A 37 -15.01 7.49 -6.67
CA ASN A 37 -14.06 6.74 -7.52
C ASN A 37 -14.43 5.27 -7.73
N TYR A 38 -15.24 4.70 -6.83
CA TYR A 38 -15.68 3.31 -6.91
C TYR A 38 -17.18 3.19 -7.19
N ALA A 39 -17.82 4.26 -7.67
CA ALA A 39 -19.25 4.26 -8.00
C ALA A 39 -19.60 3.32 -9.18
N TYR A 40 -18.60 2.95 -9.99
CA TYR A 40 -18.75 1.94 -11.05
C TYR A 40 -18.93 0.51 -10.51
N LEU A 41 -18.69 0.27 -9.21
CA LEU A 41 -18.95 -1.00 -8.53
C LEU A 41 -20.32 -0.97 -7.83
N PRO A 42 -20.95 -2.14 -7.61
CA PRO A 42 -22.10 -2.23 -6.73
C PRO A 42 -21.79 -1.68 -5.32
N ALA A 43 -22.72 -0.91 -4.74
CA ALA A 43 -22.50 -0.20 -3.48
C ALA A 43 -21.99 -1.10 -2.33
N TRP A 44 -22.52 -2.31 -2.21
CA TRP A 44 -22.08 -3.28 -1.19
C TRP A 44 -20.61 -3.67 -1.36
N LEU A 45 -20.13 -3.78 -2.60
CA LEU A 45 -18.74 -4.15 -2.90
C LEU A 45 -17.79 -2.99 -2.61
N THR A 46 -18.21 -1.76 -2.88
CA THR A 46 -17.47 -0.55 -2.51
C THR A 46 -17.32 -0.43 -1.00
N VAL A 47 -18.38 -0.72 -0.24
CA VAL A 47 -18.31 -0.75 1.23
C VAL A 47 -17.34 -1.83 1.73
N ILE A 48 -17.42 -3.06 1.19
CA ILE A 48 -16.48 -4.13 1.54
C ILE A 48 -15.03 -3.68 1.28
N ARG A 49 -14.78 -3.08 0.11
CA ARG A 49 -13.47 -2.56 -0.26
C ARG A 49 -12.98 -1.46 0.70
N TYR A 50 -13.86 -0.55 1.10
CA TYR A 50 -13.57 0.51 2.06
C TYR A 50 -13.19 -0.07 3.43
N CYS A 51 -14.01 -0.97 3.97
CA CYS A 51 -13.72 -1.67 5.22
C CYS A 51 -12.42 -2.47 5.15
N PHE A 52 -12.18 -3.13 4.02
CA PHE A 52 -10.95 -3.88 3.78
C PHE A 52 -9.72 -2.97 3.75
N SER A 53 -9.85 -1.78 3.13
CA SER A 53 -8.79 -0.78 3.10
C SER A 53 -8.41 -0.36 4.53
N TRP A 54 -9.39 -0.06 5.38
CA TRP A 54 -9.17 0.23 6.80
C TRP A 54 -8.50 -0.92 7.55
N PHE A 55 -9.03 -2.13 7.41
CA PHE A 55 -8.48 -3.32 8.03
C PHE A 55 -7.00 -3.52 7.67
N GLN A 56 -6.65 -3.38 6.38
CA GLN A 56 -5.27 -3.51 5.91
C GLN A 56 -4.35 -2.44 6.52
N ARG A 57 -4.82 -1.19 6.71
CA ARG A 57 -4.00 -0.13 7.33
C ARG A 57 -3.78 -0.36 8.82
N ILE A 58 -4.83 -0.72 9.55
CA ILE A 58 -4.73 -1.04 10.99
C ILE A 58 -3.75 -2.21 11.16
N LEU A 59 -3.93 -3.28 10.37
CA LEU A 59 -3.06 -4.45 10.42
C LEU A 59 -1.61 -4.10 10.05
N GLY A 60 -1.40 -3.22 9.06
CA GLY A 60 -0.09 -2.70 8.68
C GLY A 60 0.61 -1.94 9.80
N VAL A 61 -0.10 -1.04 10.49
CA VAL A 61 0.41 -0.30 11.65
C VAL A 61 0.75 -1.26 12.79
N THR A 62 -0.17 -2.16 13.14
CA THR A 62 0.05 -3.16 14.20
C THR A 62 1.27 -4.02 13.89
N ALA A 63 1.39 -4.53 12.66
CA ALA A 63 2.52 -5.35 12.23
C ALA A 63 3.84 -4.58 12.34
N ALA A 64 3.90 -3.35 11.84
CA ALA A 64 5.11 -2.53 11.91
C ALA A 64 5.53 -2.18 13.35
N VAL A 65 4.58 -1.83 14.23
CA VAL A 65 4.86 -1.58 15.65
C VAL A 65 5.40 -2.84 16.33
N LEU A 66 4.75 -3.99 16.14
CA LEU A 66 5.22 -5.27 16.70
C LEU A 66 6.61 -5.63 16.17
N THR A 67 6.89 -5.39 14.89
CA THR A 67 8.21 -5.61 14.30
C THR A 67 9.27 -4.68 14.88
N LEU A 68 8.95 -3.41 15.16
CA LEU A 68 9.86 -2.47 15.84
C LEU A 68 10.14 -2.86 17.29
N MET A 69 9.18 -3.52 17.94
CA MET A 69 9.35 -4.17 19.25
C MET A 69 10.06 -5.54 19.15
N TYR A 70 10.57 -5.89 17.97
CA TYR A 70 11.21 -7.16 17.67
C TYR A 70 10.35 -8.41 17.92
N ARG A 71 9.02 -8.30 17.92
CA ARG A 71 8.13 -9.47 18.07
C ARG A 71 8.01 -10.25 16.77
N GLU A 72 8.25 -11.56 16.84
CA GLU A 72 8.16 -12.47 15.69
C GLU A 72 6.77 -12.45 15.02
N LEU A 73 5.70 -12.23 15.79
CA LEU A 73 4.35 -12.07 15.24
C LEU A 73 4.28 -10.91 14.24
N GLY A 74 4.87 -9.75 14.56
CA GLY A 74 4.88 -8.58 13.66
C GLY A 74 5.58 -8.90 12.34
N ARG A 75 6.73 -9.58 12.39
CA ARG A 75 7.46 -10.03 11.20
C ARG A 75 6.60 -10.93 10.32
N LYS A 76 5.92 -11.92 10.91
CA LYS A 76 5.02 -12.84 10.18
C LYS A 76 3.85 -12.09 9.56
N LEU A 77 3.25 -11.14 10.28
CA LEU A 77 2.17 -10.30 9.76
C LEU A 77 2.64 -9.46 8.55
N LEU A 78 3.81 -8.82 8.61
CA LEU A 78 4.35 -8.08 7.46
C LEU A 78 4.53 -8.96 6.23
N LEU A 79 4.99 -10.22 6.40
CA LEU A 79 5.10 -11.17 5.29
C LEU A 79 3.73 -11.53 4.70
N ILE A 80 2.74 -11.80 5.55
CA ILE A 80 1.37 -12.12 5.11
C ILE A 80 0.77 -10.94 4.36
N ILE A 81 0.89 -9.72 4.91
CA ILE A 81 0.39 -8.48 4.28
C ILE A 81 1.09 -8.27 2.93
N GLY A 82 2.39 -8.50 2.84
CA GLY A 82 3.13 -8.34 1.60
C GLY A 82 2.69 -9.31 0.52
N ILE A 83 2.56 -10.60 0.86
CA ILE A 83 2.05 -11.62 -0.07
C ILE A 83 0.63 -11.26 -0.51
N PHE A 84 -0.24 -10.94 0.46
CA PHE A 84 -1.62 -10.57 0.19
C PHE A 84 -1.70 -9.35 -0.75
N THR A 85 -0.90 -8.31 -0.49
CA THR A 85 -0.86 -7.08 -1.31
C THR A 85 -0.43 -7.38 -2.73
N ILE A 86 0.59 -8.24 -2.93
CA ILE A 86 1.01 -8.65 -4.28
C ILE A 86 -0.11 -9.41 -4.98
N THR A 87 -0.74 -10.39 -4.31
CA THR A 87 -1.80 -11.20 -4.92
C THR A 87 -3.06 -10.41 -5.26
N THR A 88 -3.32 -9.32 -4.54
CA THR A 88 -4.51 -8.47 -4.73
C THR A 88 -4.20 -7.12 -5.35
N VAL A 89 -3.00 -6.92 -5.91
CA VAL A 89 -2.55 -5.62 -6.42
C VAL A 89 -3.43 -5.07 -7.54
N TYR A 90 -3.93 -5.94 -8.44
CA TYR A 90 -4.87 -5.55 -9.50
C TYR A 90 -6.23 -5.14 -8.95
N TRP A 91 -6.65 -5.75 -7.85
CA TRP A 91 -7.84 -5.31 -7.14
C TRP A 91 -7.60 -3.95 -6.50
N LYS A 92 -6.41 -3.71 -5.92
CA LYS A 92 -6.07 -2.45 -5.24
C LYS A 92 -5.98 -1.26 -6.19
N HIS A 93 -5.50 -1.45 -7.43
CA HIS A 93 -5.37 -0.39 -8.44
C HIS A 93 -6.18 -0.71 -9.69
N PRO A 94 -7.52 -0.68 -9.64
CA PRO A 94 -8.33 -0.92 -10.82
C PRO A 94 -8.21 0.28 -11.77
N PHE A 95 -8.05 -0.02 -13.05
CA PHE A 95 -7.87 0.98 -14.11
C PHE A 95 -8.93 2.09 -14.06
N GLU A 96 -10.20 1.73 -13.88
CA GLU A 96 -11.31 2.70 -13.82
C GLU A 96 -11.15 3.73 -12.69
N ALA A 97 -10.73 3.31 -11.49
CA ALA A 97 -10.50 4.25 -10.40
C ALA A 97 -9.31 5.19 -10.68
N VAL A 98 -8.26 4.68 -11.33
CA VAL A 98 -7.11 5.50 -11.75
C VAL A 98 -7.50 6.49 -12.84
N LYS A 99 -8.39 6.08 -13.75
CA LYS A 99 -8.93 6.93 -14.82
C LYS A 99 -9.75 8.09 -14.27
N ILE A 100 -10.65 7.84 -13.31
CA ILE A 100 -11.42 8.89 -12.63
C ILE A 100 -10.48 9.90 -11.94
N HIS A 101 -9.39 9.42 -11.33
CA HIS A 101 -8.38 10.32 -10.75
C HIS A 101 -7.65 11.15 -11.81
N ALA A 102 -7.31 10.56 -12.96
CA ALA A 102 -6.70 11.27 -14.08
C ALA A 102 -7.63 12.34 -14.68
N GLU A 103 -8.94 12.06 -14.75
CA GLU A 103 -9.96 13.02 -15.19
C GLU A 103 -10.03 14.23 -14.24
N GLY A 104 -10.04 14.00 -12.92
CA GLY A 104 -10.00 15.08 -11.92
C GLY A 104 -8.73 15.93 -12.00
N LEU A 105 -7.58 15.31 -12.28
CA LEU A 105 -6.32 16.01 -12.47
C LEU A 105 -6.33 16.87 -13.74
N GLN A 106 -6.85 16.35 -14.85
CA GLN A 106 -6.97 17.10 -16.11
C GLN A 106 -7.92 18.30 -15.97
N ALA A 107 -9.02 18.15 -15.23
CA ALA A 107 -9.92 19.27 -14.93
C ALA A 107 -9.23 20.37 -14.11
N SER A 108 -8.27 19.99 -13.25
CA SER A 108 -7.52 20.93 -12.39
C SER A 108 -6.30 21.56 -13.09
N PHE A 109 -5.73 20.88 -14.10
CA PHE A 109 -4.53 21.30 -14.81
C PHE A 109 -4.67 21.06 -16.33
N PRO A 110 -5.38 21.96 -17.04
CA PRO A 110 -5.76 21.73 -18.44
C PRO A 110 -4.60 21.82 -19.44
N GLU A 111 -3.52 22.56 -19.15
CA GLU A 111 -2.45 22.82 -20.14
C GLU A 111 -1.44 21.67 -20.36
N PRO A 112 -0.97 20.91 -19.36
CA PRO A 112 -0.05 19.79 -19.60
C PRO A 112 -0.74 18.53 -20.16
N ALA A 113 -2.07 18.42 -19.98
CA ALA A 113 -2.83 17.20 -20.19
C ALA A 113 -3.40 17.01 -21.59
N GLN A 114 -3.24 17.98 -22.50
CA GLN A 114 -3.80 17.88 -23.87
C GLN A 114 -2.96 17.02 -24.83
N GLN A 115 -1.73 16.67 -24.48
CA GLN A 115 -0.83 15.91 -25.37
C GLN A 115 -1.05 14.40 -25.33
N PHE A 116 -1.68 13.87 -24.29
CA PHE A 116 -1.88 12.43 -24.09
C PHE A 116 -3.35 12.13 -23.82
N SER A 117 -3.82 10.97 -24.31
CA SER A 117 -5.17 10.50 -23.98
C SER A 117 -5.25 10.12 -22.49
N LEU A 118 -6.41 10.36 -21.87
CA LEU A 118 -6.69 9.95 -20.49
C LEU A 118 -6.44 8.46 -20.27
N ASP A 119 -6.81 7.61 -21.25
CA ASP A 119 -6.60 6.17 -21.17
C ASP A 119 -5.11 5.80 -21.12
N SER A 120 -4.27 6.49 -21.91
CA SER A 120 -2.81 6.28 -21.89
C SER A 120 -2.21 6.70 -20.55
N ILE A 121 -2.66 7.82 -19.98
CA ILE A 121 -2.21 8.29 -18.66
C ILE A 121 -2.62 7.29 -17.58
N ALA A 122 -3.89 6.90 -17.56
CA ALA A 122 -4.44 5.97 -16.57
C ALA A 122 -3.77 4.59 -16.66
N ALA A 123 -3.53 4.07 -17.86
CA ALA A 123 -2.86 2.78 -18.06
C ALA A 123 -1.42 2.83 -17.53
N THR A 124 -0.68 3.88 -17.89
CA THR A 124 0.70 4.07 -17.43
C THR A 124 0.76 4.20 -15.91
N ALA A 125 -0.09 5.05 -15.32
CA ALA A 125 -0.17 5.22 -13.87
C ALA A 125 -0.53 3.91 -13.16
N THR A 126 -1.50 3.14 -13.68
CA THR A 126 -1.89 1.83 -13.13
C THR A 126 -0.70 0.86 -13.11
N VAL A 127 0.03 0.75 -14.23
CA VAL A 127 1.22 -0.11 -14.31
C VAL A 127 2.28 0.33 -13.31
N LEU A 128 2.55 1.64 -13.21
CA LEU A 128 3.54 2.16 -12.26
C LEU A 128 3.14 1.90 -10.81
N LEU A 129 1.88 2.12 -10.44
CA LEU A 129 1.36 1.85 -9.10
C LEU A 129 1.51 0.36 -8.72
N ILE A 130 1.17 -0.53 -9.65
CA ILE A 130 1.34 -1.98 -9.47
C ILE A 130 2.82 -2.34 -9.30
N LEU A 131 3.71 -1.82 -10.17
CA LEU A 131 5.14 -2.09 -10.10
C LEU A 131 5.75 -1.60 -8.78
N ILE A 132 5.35 -0.41 -8.31
CA ILE A 132 5.79 0.15 -7.03
C ILE A 132 5.38 -0.77 -5.88
N ASP A 133 4.11 -1.17 -5.81
CA ASP A 133 3.61 -2.04 -4.74
C ASP A 133 4.29 -3.41 -4.77
N VAL A 134 4.39 -4.05 -5.94
CA VAL A 134 5.01 -5.37 -6.07
C VAL A 134 6.49 -5.32 -5.71
N THR A 135 7.22 -4.30 -6.18
CA THR A 135 8.64 -4.13 -5.87
C THR A 135 8.86 -3.88 -4.39
N PHE A 136 8.09 -2.95 -3.80
CA PHE A 136 8.21 -2.62 -2.38
C PHE A 136 7.90 -3.82 -1.49
N GLN A 137 6.79 -4.52 -1.75
CA GLN A 137 6.43 -5.71 -0.99
C GLN A 137 7.42 -6.86 -1.23
N GLY A 138 7.94 -7.01 -2.44
CA GLY A 138 9.03 -7.95 -2.75
C GLY A 138 10.28 -7.68 -1.91
N ILE A 139 10.69 -6.41 -1.75
CA ILE A 139 11.82 -6.01 -0.89
C ILE A 139 11.53 -6.36 0.58
N VAL A 140 10.32 -6.05 1.08
CA VAL A 140 9.90 -6.39 2.44
C VAL A 140 9.98 -7.90 2.67
N ILE A 141 9.38 -8.70 1.80
CA ILE A 141 9.38 -10.17 1.89
C ILE A 141 10.80 -10.72 1.85
N TYR A 142 11.59 -10.31 0.85
CA TYR A 142 12.97 -10.75 0.72
C TYR A 142 13.79 -10.42 1.97
N TYR A 143 13.68 -9.19 2.49
CA TYR A 143 14.45 -8.76 3.65
C TYR A 143 14.07 -9.52 4.92
N PHE A 144 12.77 -9.65 5.21
CA PHE A 144 12.28 -10.30 6.44
C PHE A 144 12.34 -11.83 6.42
N THR A 145 12.60 -12.46 5.28
CA THR A 145 12.84 -13.91 5.17
C THR A 145 14.30 -14.31 5.39
N ARG A 146 15.25 -13.36 5.37
CA ARG A 146 16.68 -13.65 5.58
C ARG A 146 16.92 -14.26 6.96
N LYS A 147 17.68 -15.37 7.01
CA LYS A 147 18.04 -16.09 8.25
C LYS A 147 18.51 -15.15 9.37
N ARG A 148 19.41 -14.22 9.04
CA ARG A 148 19.97 -13.25 9.99
C ARG A 148 18.94 -12.28 10.58
N VAL A 149 17.93 -11.90 9.79
CA VAL A 149 16.83 -11.06 10.28
C VAL A 149 15.96 -11.91 11.20
N LYS A 150 15.57 -13.12 10.79
CA LYS A 150 14.80 -14.05 11.63
C LYS A 150 15.44 -14.30 13.00
N GLU A 151 16.76 -14.48 13.06
CA GLU A 151 17.51 -14.66 14.31
C GLU A 151 17.33 -13.49 15.29
N ALA A 152 17.09 -12.26 14.80
CA ALA A 152 16.85 -11.10 15.66
C ALA A 152 15.47 -11.13 16.36
N PHE A 153 14.53 -11.93 15.84
CA PHE A 153 13.17 -12.11 16.38
C PHE A 153 12.99 -13.45 17.11
N ALA A 154 14.01 -14.32 17.12
CA ALA A 154 13.92 -15.65 17.73
C ALA A 154 14.04 -15.64 19.27
N ASN A 155 14.54 -14.55 19.84
CA ASN A 155 14.85 -14.42 21.27
C ASN A 155 13.91 -13.46 22.02
N SER A 156 12.75 -13.14 21.45
CA SER A 156 11.81 -12.09 21.88
C SER A 156 10.41 -12.60 22.16
#